data_AF-A0A7Y8AVL1-F1
#
_entry.id   AF-A0A7Y8AVL1-F1
#
_cell.length_a   1.000
_cell.length_b   1.000
_cell.length_c   1.000
_cell.angle_alpha   90.00
_cell.angle_beta   90.00
_cell.angle_gamma   90.00
#
_symmetry.space_group_name_H-M   'P 1'
#
loop_
_entity.id
_entity.type
_entity.pdbx_description
1 polymer ?
#
loop_
_entity_poly.entity_id
_entity_poly.type
_entity_poly.pdbx_seq_one_letter_code
_entity_poly.pdbx_strand_id
1 'polypeptide(L)' 'MYSIKLTLLMLGVLLYVSATVCWFFWLGPVLLMDGETADILYAFAGTCAWLLVSFGIAIHIIKTARPTAGSGR' A
#
# COMPACT_ATOMS: atom_id res chain seq x y z
N MET A 1 -17.51 13.22 14.79
CA MET A 1 -16.06 13.35 14.51
C MET A 1 -15.35 12.00 14.38
N TYR A 2 -15.75 10.96 15.13
CA TYR A 2 -15.21 9.59 14.96
C TYR A 2 -15.57 8.96 13.60
N SER A 3 -16.80 9.15 13.13
CA SER A 3 -17.28 8.54 11.88
C SER A 3 -16.49 8.98 10.65
N ILE A 4 -16.14 10.27 10.54
CA ILE A 4 -15.35 10.80 9.40
C ILE A 4 -13.95 10.18 9.34
N LYS A 5 -13.31 9.99 10.50
CA LYS A 5 -11.99 9.34 10.58
C LYS A 5 -12.06 7.87 10.17
N LEU A 6 -13.09 7.16 10.62
CA LEU A 6 -13.31 5.76 10.29
C LEU A 6 -13.62 5.58 8.79
N THR A 7 -14.44 6.46 8.20
CA THR A 7 -14.72 6.44 6.76
C THR A 7 -13.47 6.71 5.91
N LEU A 8 -12.60 7.64 6.33
CA LEU A 8 -11.32 7.87 5.63
C LEU A 8 -10.41 6.64 5.69
N LEU A 9 -10.34 5.98 6.84
CA LEU A 9 -9.54 4.76 7.01
C LEU A 9 -10.09 3.62 6.14
N MET A 10 -11.40 3.41 6.14
CA MET A 10 -12.06 2.41 5.29
C MET A 10 -11.82 2.69 3.80
N LEU A 11 -11.91 3.96 3.38
CA LEU A 11 -11.59 4.37 2.02
C LEU A 11 -10.12 4.09 1.67
N GLY A 12 -9.18 4.43 2.56
CA GLY A 12 -7.77 4.16 2.36
C GLY A 12 -7.46 2.67 2.23
N VAL A 13 -8.07 1.83 3.08
CA VAL A 13 -7.96 0.37 2.99
C VAL A 13 -8.55 -0.15 1.68
N LEU A 14 -9.71 0.34 1.27
CA LEU A 14 -10.35 -0.05 0.02
C LEU A 14 -9.47 0.30 -1.20
N LEU A 15 -8.90 1.49 -1.22
CA LEU A 15 -7.99 1.93 -2.29
C LEU A 15 -6.71 1.09 -2.32
N TYR A 16 -6.14 0.77 -1.16
CA TYR A 16 -4.95 -0.08 -1.09
C TYR A 16 -5.22 -1.52 -1.57
N VAL A 17 -6.35 -2.11 -1.13
CA VAL A 17 -6.74 -3.47 -1.54
C VAL A 17 -7.03 -3.52 -3.04
N SER A 18 -7.82 -2.57 -3.56
CA SER A 18 -8.13 -2.52 -5.00
C SER A 18 -6.87 -2.31 -5.84
N ALA A 19 -5.96 -1.39 -5.45
CA ALA A 19 -4.68 -1.22 -6.12
C ALA A 19 -3.83 -2.50 -6.10
N THR A 20 -3.81 -3.21 -4.96
CA THR A 20 -3.09 -4.49 -4.83
C THR A 20 -3.67 -5.57 -5.74
N VAL A 21 -5.00 -5.72 -5.76
CA VAL A 21 -5.68 -6.69 -6.63
C VAL A 21 -5.43 -6.36 -8.10
N CYS A 22 -5.57 -5.09 -8.51
CA CYS A 22 -5.27 -4.67 -9.87
C CYS A 22 -3.79 -4.93 -10.25
N TRP A 23 -2.86 -4.69 -9.33
CA TRP A 23 -1.44 -4.93 -9.56
C TRP A 23 -1.14 -6.41 -9.78
N PHE A 24 -1.63 -7.31 -8.92
CA PHE A 24 -1.28 -8.74 -8.99
C PHE A 24 -2.10 -9.56 -9.97
N PHE A 25 -3.37 -9.20 -10.23
CA PHE A 25 -4.23 -9.97 -11.13
C PHE A 25 -4.21 -9.46 -12.57
N TRP A 26 -3.74 -8.23 -12.81
CA TRP A 26 -3.82 -7.63 -14.13
C TRP A 26 -2.49 -7.02 -14.58
N LEU A 27 -2.06 -5.93 -13.95
CA LEU A 27 -0.99 -5.10 -14.50
C LEU A 27 0.39 -5.79 -14.42
N GLY A 28 0.71 -6.39 -13.27
CA GLY A 28 1.93 -7.15 -13.06
C GLY A 28 2.05 -8.35 -14.02
N PRO A 29 1.06 -9.27 -14.08
CA PRO A 29 1.09 -10.39 -15.02
C PRO A 29 1.22 -9.97 -16.48
N VAL A 30 0.51 -8.92 -16.92
CA VAL A 30 0.58 -8.43 -18.30
C VAL A 30 2.00 -7.97 -18.64
N LEU A 31 2.61 -7.15 -17.78
CA LEU A 31 3.99 -6.67 -17.98
C LEU A 31 5.01 -7.81 -18.00
N LEU A 32 4.80 -8.85 -17.19
CA LEU A 32 5.68 -10.02 -17.14
C LEU A 32 5.49 -10.96 -18.34
N MET A 33 4.28 -11.01 -18.92
CA MET A 33 3.98 -11.84 -20.08
C MET A 33 4.52 -11.26 -21.39
N ASP A 34 4.56 -9.93 -21.53
CA ASP A 34 5.11 -9.27 -22.72
C ASP A 34 6.62 -9.54 -22.83
N GLY A 35 7.32 -9.53 -21.69
CA GLY A 35 8.71 -9.95 -21.60
C GLY A 35 9.73 -8.99 -22.21
N GLU A 36 9.28 -7.80 -22.65
CA GLU A 36 10.17 -6.73 -23.09
C GLU A 36 10.97 -6.17 -21.90
N THR A 37 12.23 -5.81 -22.13
CA THR A 37 13.11 -5.25 -21.09
C THR A 37 12.50 -4.03 -20.41
N ALA A 38 11.78 -3.19 -21.17
CA ALA A 38 11.05 -2.04 -20.63
C ALA A 38 9.94 -2.47 -19.67
N ASP A 39 9.13 -3.46 -20.04
CA ASP A 39 8.01 -3.94 -19.24
C ASP A 39 8.46 -4.66 -17.98
N ILE A 40 9.55 -5.42 -18.05
CA ILE A 40 10.20 -6.03 -16.89
C ILE A 40 10.67 -4.95 -15.92
N LEU A 41 11.24 -3.84 -16.43
CA LEU A 41 11.67 -2.72 -15.59
C LEU A 41 10.47 -2.02 -14.93
N TYR A 42 9.36 -1.85 -15.65
CA TYR A 42 8.11 -1.32 -15.08
C TYR A 42 7.50 -2.26 -14.04
N ALA A 43 7.50 -3.57 -14.28
CA ALA A 43 7.04 -4.57 -13.32
C ALA A 43 7.88 -4.55 -12.04
N PHE A 44 9.20 -4.43 -12.17
CA PHE A 44 10.11 -4.27 -11.03
C PHE A 44 9.84 -2.97 -10.26
N ALA A 45 9.80 -1.84 -10.96
CA ALA A 45 9.59 -0.53 -10.35
C ALA A 45 8.23 -0.45 -9.63
N GLY A 46 7.17 -0.96 -10.23
CA GLY A 46 5.86 -0.96 -9.61
C GLY A 46 5.74 -1.96 -8.46
N THR A 47 6.45 -3.09 -8.50
CA THR A 47 6.55 -3.99 -7.34
C THR A 47 7.30 -3.32 -6.19
N CYS A 48 8.39 -2.58 -6.47
CA CYS A 48 9.10 -1.77 -5.48
C CYS A 48 8.18 -0.69 -4.89
N ALA A 49 7.41 0.01 -5.72
CA ALA A 49 6.46 1.02 -5.27
C ALA A 49 5.38 0.40 -4.37
N TRP A 50 4.83 -0.75 -4.74
CA TRP A 50 3.86 -1.48 -3.92
C TRP A 50 4.44 -1.88 -2.56
N LEU A 51 5.68 -2.38 -2.52
CA LEU A 51 6.38 -2.71 -1.26
C LEU A 51 6.59 -1.48 -0.38
N LEU A 52 7.02 -0.35 -0.95
CA LEU A 52 7.23 0.90 -0.21
C LEU A 52 5.91 1.44 0.38
N VAL A 53 4.82 1.39 -0.39
CA VAL A 53 3.48 1.77 0.10
C VAL A 53 3.05 0.86 1.25
N SER A 54 3.20 -0.45 1.08
CA SER A 54 2.85 -1.46 2.10
C SER A 54 3.63 -1.23 3.40
N PHE A 55 4.94 -0.98 3.28
CA PHE A 55 5.81 -0.71 4.41
C PHE A 55 5.46 0.60 5.11
N GLY A 56 5.18 1.66 4.34
CA GLY A 56 4.72 2.94 4.88
C GLY A 56 3.43 2.81 5.69
N ILE A 57 2.46 2.04 5.17
CA ILE A 57 1.20 1.73 5.88
C ILE A 57 1.49 0.97 7.17
N ALA A 58 2.32 -0.08 7.12
CA ALA A 58 2.67 -0.87 8.31
C ALA A 58 3.33 0.00 9.40
N ILE A 59 4.30 0.85 9.03
CA ILE A 59 4.92 1.79 9.97
C ILE A 59 3.88 2.76 10.54
N HIS A 60 2.98 3.29 9.70
CA HIS A 60 1.97 4.22 10.15
C HIS A 60 1.06 3.57 11.20
N ILE A 61 0.61 2.33 10.96
CA ILE A 61 -0.21 1.58 11.91
C ILE A 61 0.54 1.34 13.22
N ILE A 62 1.80 0.87 13.16
CA ILE A 62 2.62 0.63 14.35
C ILE A 62 2.84 1.92 15.14
N LYS A 63 3.12 3.04 14.47
CA LYS A 63 3.29 4.35 15.12
C LYS A 63 1.99 4.85 15.73
N THR A 64 0.84 4.68 15.05
CA THR A 64 -0.47 5.07 15.57
C THR A 64 -0.91 4.19 16.75
N ALA A 65 -0.54 2.90 16.76
CA ALA A 65 -0.87 1.97 17.83
C ALA A 65 0.07 2.08 19.04
N ARG A 66 1.26 2.66 18.88
CA ARG A 66 2.21 2.83 19.98
C ARG A 66 1.61 3.83 20.98
N PRO A 67 1.41 3.46 22.25
CA PRO A 67 0.97 4.41 23.26
C PRO A 67 2.04 5.49 23.40
N THR A 68 1.63 6.75 23.48
CA THR A 68 2.54 7.89 23.68
C THR A 68 3.35 7.67 24.96
N ALA A 69 4.56 7.13 24.82
CA ALA A 69 5.54 7.02 25.90
C ALA A 69 6.01 8.45 26.24
N GLY A 70 5.24 9.13 27.09
CA GLY A 70 5.45 10.54 27.41
C GLY A 70 4.26 11.24 28.08
N SER A 71 3.09 10.61 28.19
CA SER A 71 1.98 11.13 29.03
C SER A 71 2.01 10.52 30.43
N GLY A 72 3.20 10.43 31.04
CA GLY A 72 3.36 10.17 32.46
C GLY A 72 3.73 11.48 33.13
N ARG A 73 2.84 11.97 33.99
CA ARG A 73 3.18 12.95 35.03
C ARG A 73 4.29 12.41 35.91
#